data_AF-X1U926-F1
#
_entry.id   AF-X1U926-F1
#
_cell.length_a   1.000
_cell.length_b   1.000
_cell.length_c   1.000
_cell.angle_alpha   90.00
_cell.angle_beta   90.00
_cell.angle_gamma   90.00
#
_symmetry.space_group_name_H-M   'P 1'
#
loop_
_entity.id
_entity.type
_entity.pdbx_description
1 polymer ?
#
loop_
_entity_poly.entity_id
_entity_poly.type
_entity_poly.pdbx_seq_one_letter_code
_entity_poly.pdbx_strand_id
1 'polypeptide(L)'
;MIIEPGSKRLEELVTEFWSMRLRYSFAPPKVKIYSREEYIEETGNDKAVARYSAEKEQISVLPDIVLYIKPLVHELAHHLQSNQLGSAEFLRRYDKYNEEFGYQNNPYEVEAREFEMKWWSEFEQFLKKKLEVSATLTVILSARRLGA
;
A
#
# COMPACT_ATOMS: atom_id res chain seq x y z
N MET A 1 -9.06 9.36 7.05
CA MET A 1 -8.86 8.30 8.06
C MET A 1 -7.36 8.24 8.27
N ILE A 2 -6.89 8.68 9.43
CA ILE A 2 -5.47 8.89 9.66
C ILE A 2 -4.96 7.70 10.47
N ILE A 3 -3.88 7.06 10.02
CA ILE A 3 -3.11 6.14 10.86
C ILE A 3 -1.80 6.83 11.20
N GLU A 4 -1.43 6.77 12.49
CA GLU A 4 -0.21 7.39 13.00
C GLU A 4 1.05 6.89 12.26
N PRO A 5 1.99 7.80 11.91
CA PRO A 5 3.32 7.42 11.44
C PRO A 5 4.00 6.39 12.35
N GLY A 6 4.79 5.49 11.76
CA GLY A 6 5.46 4.41 12.49
C GLY A 6 4.53 3.27 13.00
N SER A 7 3.22 3.41 12.86
CA SER A 7 2.27 2.33 13.17
C SER A 7 2.42 1.17 12.18
N LYS A 8 2.45 -0.07 12.71
CA LYS A 8 2.39 -1.30 11.91
C LYS A 8 0.97 -1.66 11.44
N ARG A 9 -0.04 -0.91 11.89
CA ARG A 9 -1.44 -1.30 11.69
C ARG A 9 -1.81 -1.44 10.22
N LEU A 10 -1.30 -0.56 9.36
CA LEU A 10 -1.58 -0.65 7.93
C LEU A 10 -0.89 -1.85 7.27
N GLU A 11 0.35 -2.15 7.66
CA GLU A 11 1.08 -3.34 7.19
C GLU A 11 0.36 -4.64 7.56
N GLU A 12 -0.16 -4.74 8.79
CA GLU A 12 -0.96 -5.89 9.23
C GLU A 12 -2.22 -6.05 8.37
N LEU A 13 -2.93 -4.95 8.09
CA LEU A 13 -4.15 -4.96 7.29
C LEU A 13 -3.88 -5.32 5.83
N VAL A 14 -2.80 -4.80 5.25
CA VAL A 14 -2.35 -5.19 3.91
C VAL A 14 -1.97 -6.66 3.86
N THR A 15 -1.26 -7.17 4.87
CA THR A 15 -0.89 -8.58 5.00
C THR A 15 -2.12 -9.49 5.12
N GLU A 16 -3.12 -9.08 5.89
CA GLU A 16 -4.38 -9.81 6.02
C GLU A 16 -5.13 -9.85 4.68
N PHE A 17 -5.28 -8.70 4.02
CA PHE A 17 -5.95 -8.62 2.72
C PHE A 17 -5.23 -9.47 1.66
N TRP A 18 -3.90 -9.39 1.63
CA TRP A 18 -3.05 -10.20 0.77
C TRP A 18 -3.31 -11.69 0.93
N SER A 19 -3.31 -12.16 2.17
CA SER A 19 -3.46 -13.58 2.50
C SER A 19 -4.88 -14.09 2.24
N MET A 20 -5.89 -13.27 2.49
CA MET A 20 -7.29 -13.69 2.37
C MET A 20 -7.84 -13.60 0.94
N ARG A 21 -7.49 -12.53 0.22
CA ARG A 21 -8.07 -12.19 -1.08
C ARG A 21 -7.15 -12.47 -2.25
N LEU A 22 -5.92 -11.99 -2.18
CA LEU A 22 -4.99 -12.07 -3.29
C LEU A 22 -4.34 -13.46 -3.41
N ARG A 23 -3.99 -14.08 -2.27
CA ARG A 23 -3.52 -15.47 -2.14
C ARG A 23 -2.29 -15.82 -3.00
N TYR A 24 -1.40 -14.87 -3.19
CA TYR A 24 -0.12 -15.13 -3.85
C TYR A 24 0.83 -15.93 -2.94
N SER A 25 1.70 -16.72 -3.55
CA SER A 25 2.62 -17.64 -2.85
C SER A 25 3.81 -16.95 -2.19
N PHE A 26 4.07 -15.69 -2.52
CA PHE A 26 5.13 -14.88 -1.95
C PHE A 26 4.59 -13.92 -0.89
N ALA A 27 5.50 -13.42 -0.05
CA ALA A 27 5.18 -12.55 1.06
C ALA A 27 4.56 -11.22 0.57
N PRO A 28 3.66 -10.59 1.35
CA PRO A 28 3.21 -9.23 1.10
C PRO A 28 4.37 -8.23 1.28
N PRO A 29 4.25 -7.00 0.74
CA PRO A 29 5.26 -5.97 0.95
C PRO A 29 5.20 -5.45 2.37
N LYS A 30 6.33 -4.90 2.85
CA LYS A 30 6.34 -4.04 4.04
C LYS A 30 5.58 -2.77 3.73
N VAL A 31 4.88 -2.22 4.72
CA VAL A 31 4.17 -0.94 4.55
C VAL A 31 4.57 0.01 5.66
N LYS A 32 5.19 1.13 5.28
CA LYS A 32 5.64 2.14 6.22
C LYS A 32 4.93 3.46 6.01
N ILE A 33 4.43 3.99 7.11
CA ILE A 33 3.76 5.27 7.18
C ILE A 33 4.74 6.30 7.70
N TYR A 34 4.92 7.37 6.94
CA TYR A 34 5.87 8.43 7.21
C TYR A 34 5.14 9.75 7.43
N SER A 35 5.75 10.66 8.20
CA SER A 35 5.40 12.08 8.09
C SER A 35 5.68 12.58 6.67
N ARG A 36 5.21 13.79 6.34
CA ARG A 36 5.38 14.33 4.99
C ARG A 36 6.86 14.55 4.65
N GLU A 37 7.62 15.07 5.60
CA GLU A 37 9.05 15.36 5.47
C GLU A 37 9.84 14.05 5.31
N GLU A 38 9.61 13.06 6.18
CA GLU A 38 10.27 11.75 6.10
C GLU A 38 9.91 10.99 4.82
N TYR A 39 8.68 11.14 4.31
CA TYR A 39 8.28 10.54 3.05
C TYR A 39 9.07 11.10 1.87
N ILE A 40 9.27 12.42 1.82
CA ILE A 40 10.06 13.07 0.77
C ILE A 40 11.52 12.64 0.89
N GLU A 41 12.07 12.51 2.10
CA GLU A 41 13.43 12.02 2.30
C GLU A 41 13.58 10.55 1.86
N GLU A 42 12.66 9.67 2.26
CA GLU A 42 12.69 8.24 1.95
C GLU A 42 12.50 7.95 0.46
N THR A 43 11.65 8.73 -0.21
CA THR A 43 11.23 8.46 -1.59
C THR A 43 11.83 9.42 -2.60
N GLY A 44 12.30 10.61 -2.21
CA GLY A 44 12.63 11.69 -3.13
C GLY A 44 11.44 12.24 -3.92
N ASN A 45 10.20 12.05 -3.45
CA ASN A 45 8.98 12.44 -4.17
C ASN A 45 8.03 13.25 -3.28
N ASP A 46 7.62 14.43 -3.75
CA ASP A 46 6.71 15.35 -3.08
C ASP A 46 5.31 15.41 -3.73
N LYS A 47 5.06 14.64 -4.78
CA LYS A 47 3.79 14.66 -5.52
C LYS A 47 2.93 13.44 -5.25
N ALA A 48 3.56 12.27 -5.14
CA ALA A 48 2.90 11.01 -4.84
C ALA A 48 2.66 10.87 -3.34
N VAL A 49 1.66 10.05 -3.00
CA VAL A 49 1.23 9.78 -1.62
C VAL A 49 1.50 8.33 -1.18
N ALA A 50 1.86 7.48 -2.14
CA ALA A 50 2.35 6.12 -1.97
C ALA A 50 3.45 5.86 -3.02
N ARG A 51 4.43 5.03 -2.68
CA ARG A 51 5.48 4.60 -3.62
C ARG A 51 6.03 3.24 -3.24
N TYR A 52 6.11 2.34 -4.22
CA TYR A 52 6.80 1.07 -4.09
C TYR A 52 8.31 1.21 -4.35
N SER A 53 9.10 0.46 -3.58
CA SER A 53 10.52 0.23 -3.82
C SER A 53 10.76 -1.26 -4.02
N ALA A 54 11.19 -1.63 -5.23
CA ALA A 54 11.53 -3.01 -5.58
C ALA A 54 12.74 -3.55 -4.81
N GLU A 55 13.70 -2.67 -4.49
CA GLU A 55 14.90 -3.02 -3.72
C GLU A 55 14.59 -3.28 -2.25
N LYS A 56 13.69 -2.48 -1.66
CA LYS A 56 13.30 -2.60 -0.24
C LYS A 56 12.12 -3.55 -0.01
N GLU A 57 11.45 -3.99 -1.09
CA GLU A 57 10.16 -4.69 -1.07
C GLU A 57 9.14 -4.01 -0.16
N GLN A 58 9.08 -2.69 -0.26
CA GLN A 58 8.37 -1.81 0.68
C GLN A 58 7.50 -0.83 -0.08
N ILE A 59 6.31 -0.57 0.46
CA ILE A 59 5.47 0.56 0.07
C ILE A 59 5.58 1.63 1.16
N SER A 60 6.07 2.79 0.77
CA SER A 60 6.09 3.99 1.61
C SER A 60 4.81 4.78 1.37
N VAL A 61 4.13 5.24 2.41
CA VAL A 61 2.88 6.02 2.32
C VAL A 61 2.88 7.22 3.27
N LEU A 62 2.11 8.25 2.92
CA LEU A 62 1.75 9.34 3.86
C LEU A 62 0.75 8.85 4.92
N PRO A 63 0.32 9.66 5.91
CA PRO A 63 -0.57 9.21 6.99
C PRO A 63 -2.08 9.20 6.70
N ASP A 64 -2.56 10.05 5.77
CA ASP A 64 -4.00 10.13 5.45
C ASP A 64 -4.44 9.11 4.40
N ILE A 65 -4.86 7.93 4.87
CA ILE A 65 -5.24 6.76 4.05
C ILE A 65 -6.26 7.10 2.97
N VAL A 66 -7.20 8.00 3.26
CA VAL A 66 -8.25 8.33 2.30
C VAL A 66 -7.66 8.89 1.01
N LEU A 67 -6.51 9.57 1.09
CA LEU A 67 -5.79 10.10 -0.07
C LEU A 67 -5.07 9.03 -0.88
N TYR A 68 -4.79 7.85 -0.30
CA TYR A 68 -3.91 6.85 -0.91
C TYR A 68 -4.43 5.41 -0.94
N ILE A 69 -5.71 5.12 -0.72
CA ILE A 69 -6.23 3.74 -0.88
C ILE A 69 -5.96 3.21 -2.29
N LYS A 70 -6.34 3.98 -3.32
CA LYS A 70 -6.10 3.63 -4.73
C LYS A 70 -4.60 3.52 -5.04
N PRO A 71 -3.78 4.56 -4.77
CA PRO A 71 -2.32 4.46 -4.87
C PRO A 71 -1.72 3.26 -4.14
N LEU A 72 -2.16 2.94 -2.92
CA LEU A 72 -1.64 1.78 -2.19
C LEU A 72 -1.93 0.47 -2.91
N VAL A 73 -3.14 0.29 -3.45
CA VAL A 73 -3.48 -0.89 -4.25
C VAL A 73 -2.70 -0.93 -5.56
N HIS A 74 -2.44 0.23 -6.18
CA HIS A 74 -1.57 0.35 -7.34
C HIS A 74 -0.14 -0.12 -7.02
N GLU A 75 0.45 0.37 -5.92
CA GLU A 75 1.79 -0.03 -5.49
C GLU A 75 1.87 -1.52 -5.11
N LEU A 76 0.77 -2.12 -4.63
CA LEU A 76 0.70 -3.59 -4.45
C LEU A 76 0.86 -4.33 -5.77
N ALA A 77 0.35 -3.79 -6.89
CA ALA A 77 0.54 -4.37 -8.20
C ALA A 77 2.01 -4.35 -8.63
N HIS A 78 2.73 -3.26 -8.38
CA HIS A 78 4.18 -3.22 -8.63
C HIS A 78 4.96 -4.22 -7.78
N HIS A 79 4.54 -4.43 -6.53
CA HIS A 79 5.12 -5.50 -5.72
C HIS A 79 4.87 -6.90 -6.32
N LEU A 80 3.67 -7.16 -6.85
CA LEU A 80 3.34 -8.41 -7.53
C LEU A 80 4.21 -8.62 -8.78
N GLN A 81 4.29 -7.61 -9.63
CA GLN A 81 5.09 -7.63 -10.87
C GLN A 81 6.57 -7.87 -10.56
N SER A 82 7.11 -7.16 -9.56
CA SER A 82 8.49 -7.29 -9.11
C SER A 82 8.80 -8.69 -8.57
N ASN A 83 7.88 -9.31 -7.81
CA ASN A 83 8.08 -10.67 -7.31
C ASN A 83 7.98 -11.74 -8.39
N GLN A 84 7.11 -11.57 -9.39
CA GLN A 84 6.95 -12.52 -10.48
C GLN A 84 8.19 -12.55 -11.40
N LEU A 85 8.83 -11.40 -11.58
CA LEU A 85 9.90 -11.22 -12.55
C LEU A 85 11.30 -11.16 -11.92
N GLY A 86 11.38 -10.79 -10.65
CA GLY A 86 12.59 -10.40 -9.93
C GLY A 86 12.86 -8.90 -10.04
N SER A 87 13.20 -8.26 -8.92
CA SER A 87 13.29 -6.79 -8.80
C SER A 87 14.20 -6.12 -9.83
N ALA A 88 15.38 -6.69 -10.11
CA ALA A 88 16.32 -6.12 -11.08
C ALA A 88 15.79 -6.16 -12.52
N GLU A 89 15.12 -7.25 -12.89
CA GLU A 89 14.52 -7.41 -14.22
C GLU A 89 13.28 -6.54 -14.36
N PHE A 90 12.45 -6.44 -13.31
CA PHE A 90 11.31 -5.52 -13.25
C PHE A 90 11.74 -4.08 -13.49
N LEU A 91 12.71 -3.57 -12.72
CA LEU A 91 13.20 -2.20 -12.88
C LEU A 91 13.75 -1.95 -14.29
N ARG A 92 14.60 -2.85 -14.81
CA ARG A 92 15.15 -2.71 -16.16
C ARG A 92 14.07 -2.64 -17.23
N ARG A 93 13.03 -3.48 -17.14
CA ARG A 93 11.92 -3.45 -18.11
C ARG A 93 11.04 -2.24 -17.92
N TYR A 94 10.80 -1.83 -16.68
CA TYR A 94 9.98 -0.68 -16.36
C TYR A 94 10.59 0.60 -16.96
N ASP A 95 11.90 0.81 -16.79
CA ASP A 95 12.62 1.94 -17.39
C ASP A 95 12.57 1.90 -18.91
N LYS A 96 12.88 0.73 -19.50
CA LYS A 96 12.78 0.53 -20.95
C LYS A 96 11.39 0.88 -21.48
N TYR A 97 10.33 0.43 -20.82
CA TYR A 97 8.96 0.67 -21.26
C TYR A 97 8.50 2.11 -21.04
N ASN A 98 9.02 2.78 -20.01
CA ASN A 98 8.82 4.23 -19.87
C ASN A 98 9.45 5.01 -21.03
N GLU A 99 10.66 4.63 -21.46
CA GLU A 99 11.32 5.25 -22.62
C GLU A 99 10.57 4.96 -23.93
N GLU A 100 10.11 3.72 -24.11
CA GLU A 100 9.49 3.26 -25.36
C GLU A 100 8.04 3.73 -25.54
N PHE A 101 7.25 3.73 -24.47
CA PHE A 101 5.80 3.97 -24.52
C PHE A 101 5.35 5.21 -23.74
N GLY A 102 6.22 5.78 -22.91
CA GLY A 102 5.89 6.80 -21.93
C GLY A 102 5.22 6.22 -20.68
N TYR A 103 5.34 6.94 -19.55
CA TYR A 103 4.81 6.51 -18.24
C TYR A 103 3.33 6.09 -18.27
N GLN A 104 2.48 6.84 -18.97
CA GLN A 104 1.05 6.53 -19.02
C GLN A 104 0.74 5.21 -19.74
N ASN A 105 1.56 4.80 -20.71
CA ASN A 105 1.34 3.59 -21.51
C ASN A 105 2.34 2.49 -21.20
N ASN A 106 3.18 2.63 -20.17
CA ASN A 106 4.04 1.56 -19.71
C ASN A 106 3.15 0.34 -19.35
N PRO A 107 3.40 -0.86 -19.91
CA PRO A 107 2.58 -2.04 -19.64
C PRO A 107 2.39 -2.34 -18.15
N TYR A 108 3.41 -2.10 -17.32
CA TYR A 108 3.30 -2.31 -15.87
C TYR A 108 2.38 -1.30 -15.18
N GLU A 109 2.37 -0.04 -15.65
CA GLU A 109 1.47 1.01 -15.18
C GLU A 109 0.03 0.77 -15.62
N VAL A 110 -0.16 0.26 -16.83
CA VAL A 110 -1.48 -0.14 -17.35
C VAL A 110 -2.03 -1.30 -16.51
N GLU A 111 -1.24 -2.37 -16.35
CA GLU A 111 -1.63 -3.52 -15.52
C GLU A 111 -1.88 -3.11 -14.06
N ALA A 112 -1.04 -2.23 -13.49
CA ALA A 112 -1.24 -1.75 -12.13
C ALA A 112 -2.54 -0.96 -11.96
N ARG A 113 -2.97 -0.18 -12.97
CA ARG A 113 -4.27 0.48 -12.98
C ARG A 113 -5.43 -0.50 -13.11
N GLU A 114 -5.29 -1.55 -13.92
CA GLU A 114 -6.31 -2.61 -14.01
C GLU A 114 -6.47 -3.35 -12.66
N PHE A 115 -5.34 -3.66 -12.01
CA PHE A 115 -5.32 -4.26 -10.69
C PHE A 115 -5.95 -3.33 -9.63
N GLU A 116 -5.57 -2.04 -9.64
CA GLU A 116 -6.18 -1.01 -8.81
C GLU A 116 -7.71 -1.02 -8.99
N MET A 117 -8.19 -0.87 -10.22
CA MET A 117 -9.62 -0.79 -10.54
C MET A 117 -10.39 -2.02 -10.10
N LYS A 118 -9.77 -3.21 -10.15
CA LYS A 118 -10.36 -4.46 -9.69
C LYS A 118 -10.52 -4.52 -8.17
N TRP A 119 -9.53 -4.06 -7.40
CA TRP A 119 -9.45 -4.36 -5.97
C TRP A 119 -9.68 -3.17 -5.04
N TRP A 120 -9.59 -1.92 -5.51
CA TRP A 120 -9.64 -0.74 -4.64
C TRP A 120 -10.90 -0.67 -3.78
N SER A 121 -12.07 -0.97 -4.35
CA SER A 121 -13.35 -0.88 -3.63
C SER A 121 -13.44 -1.96 -2.55
N GLU A 122 -12.95 -3.16 -2.82
CA GLU A 122 -12.98 -4.24 -1.83
C GLU A 122 -11.98 -3.98 -0.70
N PHE A 123 -10.79 -3.49 -1.05
CA PHE A 123 -9.79 -3.12 -0.06
C PHE A 123 -10.25 -1.95 0.81
N GLU A 124 -10.91 -0.93 0.23
CA GLU A 124 -11.51 0.17 0.99
C GLU A 124 -12.53 -0.34 2.01
N GLN A 125 -13.48 -1.19 1.58
CA GLN A 125 -14.49 -1.76 2.47
C GLN A 125 -13.87 -2.59 3.58
N PHE A 126 -12.83 -3.38 3.26
CA PHE A 126 -12.06 -4.13 4.23
C PHE A 126 -11.43 -3.21 5.29
N LEU A 127 -10.75 -2.14 4.87
CA LEU A 127 -10.13 -1.17 5.77
C LEU A 127 -11.16 -0.49 6.67
N LYS A 128 -12.27 0.01 6.10
CA LYS A 128 -13.36 0.65 6.85
C LYS A 128 -13.87 -0.27 7.95
N LYS A 129 -14.23 -1.51 7.60
CA LYS A 129 -14.71 -2.51 8.56
C LYS A 129 -13.70 -2.78 9.68
N LYS A 130 -12.42 -2.93 9.34
CA LYS A 130 -11.38 -3.29 10.32
C LYS A 130 -11.03 -2.14 11.25
N LEU A 131 -11.11 -0.90 10.78
CA LEU A 131 -10.77 0.28 11.56
C LEU A 131 -11.96 0.76 12.42
N GLU A 132 -13.20 0.61 11.94
CA GLU A 132 -14.41 0.84 12.74
C GLU A 132 -14.53 -0.14 13.92
N VAL A 133 -14.26 -1.44 13.69
CA VAL A 133 -14.26 -2.45 14.75
C VAL A 133 -13.20 -2.14 15.81
N SER A 134 -12.03 -1.67 15.37
CA SER A 134 -10.95 -1.28 16.29
C SER A 134 -11.34 -0.10 17.19
N ALA A 135 -11.98 0.94 16.62
CA ALA A 135 -12.46 2.08 17.39
C ALA A 135 -13.52 1.67 18.42
N THR A 136 -14.45 0.79 18.02
CA THR A 136 -15.52 0.30 18.89
C THR A 136 -14.98 -0.52 20.06
N LEU A 137 -13.99 -1.40 19.83
CA LEU A 137 -13.35 -2.19 20.87
C LEU A 137 -12.59 -1.32 21.89
N THR A 138 -11.89 -0.28 21.43
CA THR A 138 -11.18 0.66 22.31
C THR A 138 -12.15 1.39 23.24
N VAL A 139 -13.31 1.83 22.74
CA VAL A 139 -14.33 2.50 23.57
C VAL A 139 -14.87 1.54 24.65
N ILE A 140 -15.17 0.29 24.30
CA ILE A 140 -15.68 -0.71 25.26
C ILE A 140 -14.65 -1.02 26.35
N LEU A 141 -13.38 -1.17 25.99
CA LEU A 141 -12.31 -1.47 26.95
C LEU A 141 -12.01 -0.28 27.88
N SER A 142 -12.05 0.95 27.36
CA SER A 142 -11.90 2.16 28.19
C SER A 142 -13.08 2.35 29.15
N ALA A 143 -14.31 2.08 28.70
CA ALA A 143 -15.50 2.14 29.55
C ALA A 143 -15.46 1.10 30.69
N ARG A 144 -14.91 -0.10 30.44
CA ARG A 144 -14.73 -1.14 31.47
C ARG A 144 -13.63 -0.84 32.48
N ARG A 145 -12.60 -0.06 32.12
CA ARG A 145 -11.51 0.35 33.04
C ARG A 145 -11.90 1.50 33.97
N LEU A 146 -12.85 2.35 33.57
CA LEU A 146 -13.32 3.49 34.39
C LEU A 146 -14.46 3.11 35.35
N GLY A 147 -14.95 1.87 35.29
CA GLY A 147 -16.01 1.34 36.15
C GLY A 147 -15.56 0.26 37.14
N ALA A 148 -14.26 0.19 37.44
CA ALA A 148 -13.68 -0.74 38.41
C ALA A 148 -13.01 0.01 39.57
#